data_AF-A0A0P1I8N9-F1
#
_entry.id   AF-A0A0P1I8N9-F1
#
_cell.length_a   1.000
_cell.length_b   1.000
_cell.length_c   1.000
_cell.angle_alpha   90.00
_cell.angle_beta   90.00
_cell.angle_gamma   90.00
#
_symmetry.space_group_name_H-M   'P 1'
#
loop_
_entity.id
_entity.type
_entity.pdbx_description
1 polymer ?
#
loop_
_entity_poly.entity_id
_entity_poly.type
_entity_poly.pdbx_seq_one_letter_code
_entity_poly.pdbx_strand_id
1 'polypeptide(L)'
;MTNKPYGDTRMAKYVERRVLELKPTKSQAEIAAQVGYVNPNMITMIKQGSSKVALDRVPALAKALECDAAYLMRLAIEQSIGLTAAEAVVEVFGEPVTSNELGWLKAIRKASNNADPRLTSRSETAIKTIFGR
;
A
#
# COMPACT_ATOMS: atom_id res chain seq x y z
N MET A 1 20.67 13.11 22.14
CA MET A 1 20.53 12.70 20.72
C MET A 1 19.09 12.24 20.52
N THR A 2 18.28 12.96 19.76
CA THR A 2 16.91 12.50 19.41
C THR A 2 17.04 11.26 18.53
N ASN A 3 16.74 10.10 19.10
CA ASN A 3 16.77 8.82 18.40
C ASN A 3 15.68 8.84 17.31
N LYS A 4 16.10 8.78 16.04
CA LYS A 4 15.22 8.79 14.85
C LYS A 4 15.27 7.40 14.22
N PRO A 5 14.52 6.43 14.75
CA PRO A 5 14.68 5.02 14.42
C PRO A 5 14.42 4.69 12.94
N TYR A 6 13.71 5.57 12.21
CA TYR A 6 13.32 5.34 10.82
C TYR A 6 13.96 6.32 9.82
N GLY A 7 14.93 7.14 10.26
CA GLY A 7 15.48 8.24 9.44
C GLY A 7 16.09 7.78 8.13
N ASP A 8 16.74 6.62 8.12
CA ASP A 8 17.42 6.08 6.95
C ASP A 8 16.56 5.18 6.06
N THR A 9 15.31 4.93 6.46
CA THR A 9 14.41 4.03 5.74
C THR A 9 14.04 4.59 4.37
N ARG A 10 13.88 3.69 3.40
CA ARG A 10 13.44 4.06 2.04
C ARG A 10 12.09 4.78 2.05
N MET A 11 11.23 4.41 2.99
CA MET A 11 9.94 5.07 3.20
C MET A 11 10.10 6.56 3.58
N ALA A 12 10.93 6.89 4.56
CA ALA A 12 11.16 8.26 4.98
C ALA A 12 11.72 9.14 3.84
N LYS A 13 12.72 8.61 3.12
CA LYS A 13 13.34 9.27 1.95
C LYS A 13 12.37 9.44 0.78
N TYR A 14 11.49 8.46 0.55
CA TYR A 14 10.47 8.54 -0.50
C TYR A 14 9.42 9.61 -0.20
N VAL A 15 8.90 9.63 1.04
CA VAL A 15 7.93 10.65 1.46
C VAL A 15 8.55 12.04 1.42
N GLU A 16 9.81 12.20 1.86
CA GLU A 16 10.53 13.48 1.77
C GLU A 16 10.60 13.99 0.32
N ARG A 17 11.00 13.13 -0.62
CA ARG A 17 11.09 13.49 -2.03
C ARG A 17 9.72 13.89 -2.61
N ARG A 18 8.68 13.07 -2.40
CA ARG A 18 7.33 13.37 -2.93
C ARG A 18 6.75 14.65 -2.35
N VAL A 19 7.00 14.94 -1.07
CA VAL A 19 6.56 16.18 -0.44
C VAL A 19 7.29 17.40 -1.04
N LEU A 20 8.56 17.28 -1.41
CA LEU A 20 9.29 18.35 -2.09
C LEU A 20 8.75 18.58 -3.51
N GLU A 21 8.46 17.51 -4.25
CA GLU A 21 7.87 17.58 -5.60
C GLU A 21 6.47 18.22 -5.60
N LEU A 22 5.67 17.95 -4.56
CA LEU A 22 4.32 18.51 -4.41
C LEU A 22 4.30 19.90 -3.74
N LYS A 23 5.43 20.40 -3.25
CA LYS A 23 5.51 21.71 -2.57
C LYS A 23 4.89 22.88 -3.36
N PRO A 24 4.95 22.94 -4.70
CA PRO A 24 4.29 23.99 -5.48
C PRO A 24 2.76 23.94 -5.46
N THR A 25 2.16 22.77 -5.17
CA THR A 25 0.72 22.54 -5.30
C THR A 25 0.03 22.19 -3.98
N LYS A 26 0.76 21.63 -3.02
CA LYS A 26 0.22 21.18 -1.71
C LYS A 26 1.17 21.46 -0.57
N SER A 27 0.62 21.90 0.56
CA SER A 27 1.38 22.01 1.80
C SER A 27 1.46 20.69 2.57
N GLN A 28 2.46 20.55 3.45
CA GLN A 28 2.57 19.37 4.34
C GLN A 28 1.37 19.22 5.27
N ALA A 29 0.78 20.34 5.71
CA ALA A 29 -0.40 20.35 6.55
C ALA A 29 -1.65 19.89 5.79
N GLU A 30 -1.80 20.29 4.53
CA GLU A 30 -2.88 19.78 3.65
C GLU A 30 -2.75 18.29 3.41
N ILE A 31 -1.53 17.80 3.14
CA ILE A 31 -1.27 16.37 2.98
C ILE A 31 -1.65 15.64 4.28
N ALA A 32 -1.25 16.15 5.45
CA ALA A 32 -1.62 15.56 6.74
C ALA A 32 -3.14 15.50 6.94
N ALA A 33 -3.85 16.58 6.62
CA ALA A 33 -5.30 16.66 6.71
C ALA A 33 -6.00 15.69 5.75
N GLN A 34 -5.55 15.57 4.51
CA GLN A 34 -6.10 14.63 3.51
C GLN A 34 -5.96 13.16 3.93
N VAL A 35 -4.88 12.82 4.64
CA VAL A 35 -4.66 11.48 5.19
C VAL A 35 -5.49 11.23 6.46
N GLY A 36 -6.03 12.29 7.06
CA GLY A 36 -6.78 12.25 8.30
C GLY A 36 -5.89 12.11 9.53
N TYR A 37 -4.67 12.67 9.49
CA TYR A 37 -3.84 12.78 10.68
C TYR A 37 -4.35 13.92 11.57
N VAL A 38 -4.56 13.64 12.85
CA VAL A 38 -4.91 14.65 13.86
C VAL A 38 -3.76 15.64 14.06
N ASN A 39 -2.52 15.14 14.00
CA ASN A 39 -1.33 15.98 14.12
C ASN A 39 -0.87 16.48 12.74
N PRO A 40 -0.88 17.81 12.48
CA PRO A 40 -0.47 18.37 11.19
C PRO A 40 1.03 18.16 10.91
N ASN A 41 1.85 17.95 11.94
CA ASN A 41 3.29 17.69 11.80
C ASN A 41 3.63 16.24 11.47
N MET A 42 2.62 15.38 11.24
CA MET A 42 2.85 13.95 11.06
C MET A 42 3.69 13.62 9.82
N ILE A 43 3.47 14.34 8.73
CA ILE A 43 4.29 14.22 7.52
C ILE A 43 5.75 14.58 7.80
N THR A 44 6.00 15.61 8.62
CA THR A 44 7.36 15.99 9.05
C THR A 44 8.00 14.88 9.88
N MET A 45 7.26 14.29 10.82
CA MET A 45 7.77 13.20 11.67
C MET A 45 8.10 11.94 10.87
N ILE A 46 7.31 11.62 9.84
CA ILE A 46 7.56 10.49 8.93
C ILE A 46 8.82 10.73 8.09
N LYS A 47 8.96 11.92 7.48
CA LYS A 47 10.16 12.33 6.72
C LYS A 47 11.42 12.25 7.57
N GLN A 48 11.36 12.75 8.80
CA GLN A 48 12.51 12.76 9.70
C GLN A 48 12.77 11.38 10.32
N GLY A 49 11.90 10.41 10.10
CA GLY A 49 12.00 9.07 10.65
C GLY A 49 11.81 9.00 12.17
N SER A 50 11.14 9.99 12.75
CA SER A 50 10.70 9.98 14.15
C SER A 50 9.45 9.11 14.34
N SER A 51 8.69 8.86 13.27
CA SER A 51 7.50 8.01 13.27
C SER A 51 7.46 7.15 12.00
N LYS A 52 6.95 5.92 12.12
CA LYS A 52 6.66 5.06 10.96
C LYS A 52 5.28 5.37 10.38
N VAL A 53 5.06 4.97 9.13
CA VAL A 53 3.73 5.06 8.53
C VAL A 53 2.87 3.89 9.01
N ALA A 54 1.66 4.21 9.46
CA ALA A 54 0.68 3.20 9.83
C ALA A 54 0.11 2.53 8.55
N LEU A 55 0.10 1.19 8.51
CA LEU A 55 -0.25 0.42 7.31
C LEU A 55 -1.69 0.69 6.84
N ASP A 56 -2.62 0.92 7.78
CA ASP A 56 -4.02 1.29 7.51
C ASP A 56 -4.16 2.65 6.80
N ARG A 57 -3.18 3.55 6.97
CA ARG A 57 -3.16 4.90 6.38
C ARG A 57 -2.45 4.97 5.03
N VAL A 58 -1.78 3.90 4.61
CA VAL A 58 -1.04 3.85 3.34
C VAL A 58 -1.93 4.19 2.14
N PRO A 59 -3.17 3.69 1.99
CA PRO A 59 -4.01 4.06 0.84
C PRO A 59 -4.36 5.55 0.79
N ALA A 60 -4.65 6.15 1.96
CA ALA A 60 -4.95 7.57 2.07
C ALA A 60 -3.70 8.44 1.80
N LEU A 61 -2.55 8.02 2.33
CA LEU A 61 -1.26 8.66 2.11
C LEU A 61 -0.84 8.60 0.64
N ALA A 62 -1.05 7.47 -0.03
CA ALA A 62 -0.76 7.31 -1.45
C ALA A 62 -1.60 8.27 -2.31
N LYS A 63 -2.88 8.42 -1.97
CA LYS A 63 -3.76 9.39 -2.63
C LYS A 63 -3.31 10.84 -2.40
N ALA A 64 -2.92 11.19 -1.17
CA ALA A 64 -2.47 12.55 -0.83
C ALA A 64 -1.13 12.90 -1.51
N LEU A 65 -0.21 11.93 -1.59
CA LEU A 65 1.11 12.02 -2.25
C LEU A 65 1.07 11.76 -3.76
N GLU A 66 -0.12 11.51 -4.32
CA GLU A 66 -0.33 11.22 -5.75
C GLU A 66 0.62 10.13 -6.26
N CYS A 67 0.74 9.03 -5.52
CA CYS A 67 1.65 7.94 -5.83
C CYS A 67 0.96 6.57 -5.79
N ASP A 68 1.65 5.56 -6.31
CA ASP A 68 1.16 4.19 -6.31
C ASP A 68 1.08 3.62 -4.88
N ALA A 69 -0.10 3.10 -4.51
CA ALA A 69 -0.36 2.59 -3.18
C ALA A 69 0.35 1.26 -2.88
N ALA A 70 0.59 0.42 -3.89
CA ALA A 70 1.28 -0.84 -3.72
C ALA A 70 2.78 -0.61 -3.47
N TYR A 71 3.38 0.34 -4.19
CA TYR A 71 4.76 0.75 -3.94
C TYR A 71 4.92 1.37 -2.54
N LEU A 72 4.00 2.26 -2.14
CA LEU A 72 4.01 2.86 -0.81
C LEU A 72 3.82 1.81 0.30
N MET A 73 2.96 0.81 0.07
CA MET A 73 2.73 -0.31 0.99
C MET A 73 3.98 -1.16 1.16
N ARG A 74 4.69 -1.47 0.07
CA ARG A 74 5.95 -2.22 0.13
C ARG A 74 6.98 -1.53 1.03
N LEU A 75 7.14 -0.21 0.89
CA LEU A 75 8.04 0.58 1.72
C LEU A 75 7.61 0.63 3.18
N ALA A 76 6.30 0.73 3.44
CA ALA A 76 5.76 0.75 4.79
C ALA A 76 5.90 -0.60 5.51
N ILE A 77 5.79 -1.71 4.78
CA ILE A 77 6.03 -3.07 5.29
C ILE A 77 7.53 -3.25 5.57
N GLU A 78 8.42 -2.89 4.64
CA GLU A 78 9.88 -2.90 4.84
C GLU A 78 10.28 -2.13 6.12
N GLN A 79 9.68 -0.96 6.34
CA GLN A 79 9.90 -0.14 7.53
C GLN A 79 9.32 -0.78 8.82
N SER A 80 8.23 -1.56 8.72
CA SER A 80 7.50 -2.08 9.88
C SER A 80 8.03 -3.42 10.39
N ILE A 81 8.41 -4.31 9.49
CA ILE A 81 8.79 -5.70 9.82
C ILE A 81 10.22 -6.05 9.37
N GLY A 82 10.93 -5.13 8.71
CA GLY A 82 12.28 -5.34 8.20
C GLY A 82 12.29 -5.94 6.79
N LEU A 83 13.45 -5.86 6.14
CA LEU A 83 13.64 -6.21 4.72
C LEU A 83 13.30 -7.69 4.43
N THR A 84 13.82 -8.61 5.23
CA THR A 84 13.63 -10.06 5.07
C THR A 84 12.17 -10.49 5.26
N ALA A 85 11.46 -9.90 6.22
CA ALA A 85 10.05 -10.19 6.42
C ALA A 85 9.17 -9.54 5.32
N ALA A 86 9.58 -8.39 4.80
CA ALA A 86 8.92 -7.76 3.66
C ALA A 86 9.11 -8.55 2.35
N GLU A 87 10.27 -9.16 2.15
CA GLU A 87 10.53 -10.08 1.02
C GLU A 87 9.62 -11.30 1.08
N ALA A 88 9.48 -11.93 2.26
CA ALA A 88 8.55 -13.03 2.46
C ALA A 88 7.08 -12.61 2.19
N VAL A 89 6.70 -11.39 2.55
CA VAL A 89 5.38 -10.84 2.23
C VAL A 89 5.21 -10.65 0.71
N VAL A 90 6.20 -10.10 0.01
CA VAL A 90 6.11 -9.94 -1.45
C VAL A 90 6.07 -11.30 -2.16
N GLU A 91 6.83 -12.29 -1.68
CA GLU A 91 6.83 -13.67 -2.17
C GLU A 91 5.49 -14.38 -1.92
N VAL A 92 4.85 -14.13 -0.77
CA VAL A 92 3.55 -14.73 -0.38
C VAL A 92 2.36 -14.04 -1.07
N PHE A 93 2.42 -12.73 -1.35
CA PHE A 93 1.28 -11.99 -1.91
C PHE A 93 1.13 -12.07 -3.44
N GLY A 94 2.12 -12.61 -4.17
CA GLY A 94 1.96 -13.04 -5.58
C GLY A 94 1.95 -11.94 -6.65
N GLU A 95 1.83 -12.37 -7.92
CA GLU A 95 1.96 -11.56 -9.14
C GLU A 95 0.98 -10.36 -9.20
N PRO A 96 1.42 -9.20 -9.73
CA PRO A 96 0.57 -8.02 -9.88
C PRO A 96 -0.61 -8.31 -10.81
N VAL A 97 -1.80 -8.31 -10.23
CA VAL A 97 -3.07 -8.57 -10.91
C VAL A 97 -3.48 -7.34 -11.73
N THR A 98 -3.83 -7.53 -13.01
CA THR A 98 -4.33 -6.45 -13.87
C THR A 98 -5.70 -5.93 -13.39
N SER A 99 -6.10 -4.73 -13.80
CA SER A 99 -7.41 -4.16 -13.46
C SER A 99 -8.59 -5.06 -13.87
N ASN A 100 -8.44 -5.76 -14.99
CA ASN A 100 -9.42 -6.71 -15.50
C ASN A 100 -9.49 -7.96 -14.62
N GLU A 101 -8.36 -8.57 -14.28
CA GLU A 101 -8.29 -9.74 -13.39
C GLU A 101 -8.75 -9.40 -11.95
N LEU A 102 -8.49 -8.17 -11.49
CA LEU A 102 -9.02 -7.69 -10.21
C LEU A 102 -10.55 -7.64 -10.24
N GLY A 103 -11.16 -7.32 -11.39
CA GLY A 103 -12.60 -7.40 -11.61
C GLY A 103 -13.13 -8.82 -11.42
N TRP A 104 -12.44 -9.81 -11.98
CA TRP A 104 -12.76 -11.24 -11.81
C TRP A 104 -12.64 -11.69 -10.35
N LEU A 105 -11.55 -11.34 -9.67
CA LEU A 105 -11.35 -11.67 -8.25
C LEU A 105 -12.46 -11.08 -7.37
N LYS A 106 -12.88 -9.83 -7.62
CA LYS A 106 -13.99 -9.21 -6.88
C LYS A 106 -15.31 -9.92 -7.13
N ALA A 107 -15.58 -10.35 -8.36
CA ALA A 107 -16.78 -11.11 -8.69
C ALA A 107 -16.82 -12.47 -7.95
N ILE A 108 -15.68 -13.19 -7.94
CA ILE A 108 -15.55 -14.47 -7.23
C ILE A 108 -15.75 -14.28 -5.72
N ARG A 109 -15.10 -13.27 -5.11
CA ARG A 109 -15.25 -12.95 -3.68
C ARG A 109 -16.69 -12.60 -3.31
N LYS A 110 -17.39 -11.87 -4.16
CA LYS A 110 -18.82 -11.58 -3.96
C LYS A 110 -19.67 -12.85 -4.03
N ALA A 111 -19.40 -13.73 -4.98
CA ALA A 111 -20.11 -14.99 -5.15
C ALA A 111 -19.84 -15.99 -4.01
N SER A 112 -18.64 -15.98 -3.42
CA SER A 112 -18.28 -16.83 -2.28
C SER A 112 -18.65 -16.22 -0.91
N ASN A 113 -19.28 -15.05 -0.88
CA ASN A 113 -19.49 -14.27 0.36
C ASN A 113 -18.18 -14.04 1.15
N ASN A 114 -17.10 -13.74 0.43
CA ASN A 114 -15.73 -13.62 0.93
C ASN A 114 -15.16 -14.90 1.60
N ALA A 115 -15.81 -16.06 1.42
CA ALA A 115 -15.17 -17.33 1.75
C ALA A 115 -14.00 -17.60 0.80
N ASP A 116 -13.08 -18.47 1.24
CA ASP A 116 -11.90 -18.91 0.47
C ASP A 116 -12.06 -20.36 -0.01
N PRO A 117 -12.91 -20.61 -1.03
CA PRO A 117 -13.14 -21.96 -1.54
C PRO A 117 -11.97 -22.42 -2.41
N ARG A 118 -11.56 -23.68 -2.23
CA ARG A 118 -10.61 -24.33 -3.15
C ARG A 118 -11.18 -24.39 -4.56
N LEU A 119 -10.33 -24.15 -5.57
CA LEU A 119 -10.69 -24.37 -6.97
C LEU A 119 -10.95 -25.87 -7.20
N THR A 120 -12.18 -26.22 -7.55
CA THR A 120 -12.56 -27.61 -7.91
C THR A 120 -12.58 -27.78 -9.43
N SER A 121 -12.48 -29.02 -9.91
CA SER A 121 -12.59 -29.33 -11.36
C SER A 121 -13.89 -28.81 -11.97
N ARG A 122 -14.98 -28.77 -11.19
CA ARG A 122 -16.27 -28.17 -11.61
C ARG A 122 -16.16 -26.66 -11.80
N SER A 123 -15.55 -25.95 -10.85
CA SER A 123 -15.33 -24.50 -10.91
C SER A 123 -14.40 -24.12 -12.06
N GLU A 124 -13.35 -24.92 -12.28
CA GLU A 124 -12.41 -24.73 -13.38
C GLU A 124 -13.10 -24.90 -14.75
N THR A 125 -13.95 -25.91 -14.89
CA THR A 125 -14.75 -26.14 -16.11
C THR A 125 -15.68 -24.97 -16.39
N ALA A 126 -16.37 -24.45 -15.36
CA ALA A 126 -17.24 -23.29 -15.49
C ALA A 126 -16.48 -22.04 -15.96
N ILE A 127 -15.27 -21.81 -15.43
CA ILE A 127 -14.41 -20.70 -15.87
C ILE A 127 -14.02 -20.87 -17.33
N LYS A 128 -13.58 -22.07 -17.75
CA LYS A 128 -13.25 -22.38 -19.14
C LYS A 128 -14.41 -22.09 -20.10
N THR A 129 -15.64 -22.47 -19.71
CA THR A 129 -16.86 -22.18 -20.49
C THR A 129 -17.08 -20.68 -20.70
N ILE A 130 -16.83 -19.83 -19.70
CA ILE A 130 -17.02 -18.38 -19.83
C ILE A 130 -16.06 -17.77 -20.87
N PHE A 131 -14.86 -18.36 -21.02
CA PHE A 131 -13.86 -17.93 -21.99
C PHE A 131 -13.89 -18.70 -23.31
N GLY A 132 -14.89 -19.59 -23.51
CA GLY A 132 -15.02 -20.39 -24.73
C GLY A 132 -13.88 -21.40 -24.95
N ARG A 133 -13.28 -21.91 -23.85
CA ARG A 133 -12.25 -22.95 -23.85
C ARG A 133 -12.75 -24.27 -23.30
#